data_AF-A0A2H0YP51-F1
#
_entry.id   AF-A0A2H0YP51-F1
#
_cell.length_a   1.000
_cell.length_b   1.000
_cell.length_c   1.000
_cell.angle_alpha   90.00
_cell.angle_beta   90.00
_cell.angle_gamma   90.00
#
_symmetry.space_group_name_H-M   'P 1'
#
loop_
_entity.id
_entity.type
_entity.pdbx_description
1 polymer ?
#
loop_
_entity_poly.entity_id
_entity_poly.type
_entity_poly.pdbx_seq_one_letter_code
_entity_poly.pdbx_strand_id
1 'polypeptide(L)'
;MASTIATLGSHSCLQILKGAKEEGFKTLAVVLPRTEKFYRSFSFIDEIIKIPFWSVFPKIEKKLLKKNAILIPHGSFVAYLGENINKNFKVSYFGNRKVLDWEGDRQKQRKLLEAAKIDIPREFGRGEKIDRPVIVKFYGAEGGKGYFMTHSQKEFQRKIKDFQGRKFIIQEYVIGNPIYIHYFHSLLSNETEIMSVDKRYETNADSLGRLPLKGQKDIEIEPSFVVVGNIPLALRESMLVEALDMGERLIAASKKLVDKRGIWGPFCLETVVTPDQKFYVIEISCRIVAGTNLFVPYSPYTYFKYGEPMSTGRRIAREIRTAIGQNKLQTVLG
;
A
#
# COMPACT_ATOMS: atom_id res chain seq x y z
N MET A 1 26.91 15.12 -1.34
CA MET A 1 26.69 14.80 0.09
C MET A 1 26.06 13.43 0.17
N ALA A 2 26.61 12.51 0.97
CA ALA A 2 25.98 11.19 1.18
C ALA A 2 24.69 11.39 2.00
N SER A 3 23.54 11.22 1.36
CA SER A 3 22.24 11.23 2.03
C SER A 3 22.03 9.92 2.80
N THR A 4 21.34 9.99 3.93
CA THR A 4 20.94 8.80 4.68
C THR A 4 19.52 8.44 4.27
N ILE A 5 19.23 7.19 3.89
CA ILE A 5 17.85 6.73 3.72
C ILE A 5 17.37 6.18 5.06
N ALA A 6 16.23 6.69 5.53
CA ALA A 6 15.66 6.35 6.82
C ALA A 6 14.21 5.88 6.71
N THR A 7 13.81 4.95 7.57
CA THR A 7 12.40 4.53 7.69
C THR A 7 12.11 3.96 9.08
N LEU A 8 10.83 3.74 9.40
CA LEU A 8 10.45 3.01 10.60
C LEU A 8 10.78 1.52 10.43
N GLY A 9 11.21 0.86 11.50
CA GLY A 9 11.40 -0.58 11.57
C GLY A 9 10.06 -1.34 11.57
N SER A 10 9.35 -1.33 10.44
CA SER A 10 8.11 -2.08 10.23
C SER A 10 7.83 -2.29 8.74
N HIS A 11 6.79 -3.09 8.43
CA HIS A 11 6.16 -3.26 7.12
C HIS A 11 7.09 -3.67 5.96
N SER A 12 7.87 -2.75 5.41
CA SER A 12 8.79 -2.98 4.27
C SER A 12 10.19 -2.39 4.50
N CYS A 13 10.54 -2.09 5.77
CA CYS A 13 11.83 -1.56 6.18
C CYS A 13 13.03 -2.33 5.61
N LEU A 14 13.02 -3.66 5.70
CA LEU A 14 14.15 -4.50 5.29
C LEU A 14 14.48 -4.31 3.80
N GLN A 15 13.48 -4.40 2.93
CA GLN A 15 13.65 -4.19 1.49
C GLN A 15 14.08 -2.75 1.19
N ILE A 16 13.49 -1.75 1.84
CA ILE A 16 13.83 -0.33 1.65
C ILE A 16 15.31 -0.09 1.98
N LEU A 17 15.75 -0.51 3.17
CA LEU A 17 17.12 -0.27 3.62
C LEU A 17 18.14 -1.14 2.88
N LYS A 18 17.79 -2.39 2.54
CA LYS A 18 18.64 -3.23 1.70
C LYS A 18 18.88 -2.61 0.32
N GLY A 19 17.81 -2.15 -0.34
CA GLY A 19 17.91 -1.46 -1.63
C GLY A 19 18.67 -0.12 -1.54
N ALA A 20 18.49 0.63 -0.45
CA ALA A 20 19.27 1.84 -0.17
C ALA A 20 20.77 1.54 -0.04
N LYS A 21 21.13 0.48 0.68
CA LYS A 21 22.53 0.06 0.85
C LYS A 21 23.16 -0.33 -0.49
N GLU A 22 22.42 -1.04 -1.34
CA GLU A 22 22.86 -1.46 -2.68
C GLU A 22 23.07 -0.29 -3.64
N GLU A 23 22.35 0.81 -3.45
CA GLU A 23 22.52 2.04 -4.24
C GLU A 23 23.54 3.01 -3.59
N GLY A 24 24.21 2.60 -2.52
CA GLY A 24 25.33 3.33 -1.90
C GLY A 24 24.95 4.33 -0.81
N PHE A 25 23.72 4.31 -0.31
CA PHE A 25 23.29 5.19 0.78
C PHE A 25 23.68 4.63 2.14
N LYS A 26 23.88 5.55 3.11
CA LYS A 26 23.82 5.19 4.53
C LYS A 26 22.37 4.88 4.90
N THR A 27 22.17 3.95 5.81
CA THR A 27 20.82 3.45 6.16
C THR A 27 20.52 3.65 7.64
N LEU A 28 19.26 4.00 7.93
CA LEU A 28 18.82 4.24 9.31
C LEU A 28 17.44 3.64 9.57
N ALA A 29 17.32 2.80 10.59
CA ALA A 29 16.04 2.29 11.07
C ALA A 29 15.62 2.96 12.38
N VAL A 30 14.37 3.41 12.47
CA VAL A 30 13.76 3.87 13.72
C VAL A 30 12.90 2.76 14.30
N VAL A 31 13.27 2.23 15.46
CA VAL A 31 12.70 0.98 16.00
C VAL A 31 12.12 1.16 17.39
N LEU A 32 11.18 0.30 17.75
CA LEU A 32 10.72 0.13 19.14
C LEU A 32 11.66 -0.82 19.89
N PRO A 33 11.69 -0.80 21.24
CA PRO A 33 12.60 -1.63 22.03
C PRO A 33 12.43 -3.12 21.72
N ARG A 34 11.18 -3.59 21.59
CA ARG A 34 10.86 -5.00 21.29
C ARG A 34 11.41 -5.51 19.96
N THR A 35 11.63 -4.60 18.99
CA THR A 35 12.10 -4.95 17.64
C THR A 35 13.57 -4.68 17.42
N GLU A 36 14.27 -4.05 18.37
CA GLU A 36 15.65 -3.61 18.21
C GLU A 36 16.60 -4.77 17.87
N LYS A 37 16.51 -5.88 18.61
CA LYS A 37 17.36 -7.06 18.41
C LYS A 37 17.25 -7.59 16.98
N PHE A 38 16.04 -7.63 16.44
CA PHE A 38 15.76 -8.10 15.08
C PHE A 38 16.38 -7.18 14.03
N TYR A 39 16.14 -5.87 14.10
CA TYR A 39 16.72 -4.97 13.09
C TYR A 39 18.25 -4.86 13.20
N ARG A 40 18.82 -4.97 14.39
CA ARG A 40 20.27 -4.91 14.61
C ARG A 40 21.02 -6.10 14.00
N SER A 41 20.36 -7.23 13.74
CA SER A 41 21.02 -8.40 13.14
C SER A 41 21.32 -8.24 11.65
N PHE A 42 20.85 -7.18 11.00
CA PHE A 42 21.06 -6.95 9.57
C PHE A 42 22.22 -5.96 9.32
N SER A 43 23.30 -6.44 8.70
CA SER A 43 24.51 -5.66 8.42
C SER A 43 24.30 -4.50 7.44
N PHE A 44 23.21 -4.53 6.65
CA PHE A 44 22.85 -3.44 5.75
C PHE A 44 22.15 -2.28 6.45
N ILE A 45 21.92 -2.35 7.78
CA ILE A 45 21.35 -1.27 8.60
C ILE A 45 22.50 -0.62 9.38
N ASP A 46 22.97 0.54 8.91
CA ASP A 46 24.14 1.23 9.46
C ASP A 46 23.86 1.86 10.82
N GLU A 47 22.64 2.40 11.00
CA GLU A 47 22.25 3.10 12.21
C GLU A 47 20.86 2.71 12.70
N ILE A 48 20.71 2.64 14.02
CA ILE A 48 19.42 2.40 14.67
C ILE A 48 19.13 3.53 15.66
N ILE A 49 17.96 4.14 15.53
CA ILE A 49 17.40 5.02 16.54
C ILE A 49 16.29 4.25 17.26
N LYS A 50 16.53 3.91 18.52
CA LYS A 50 15.48 3.36 19.40
C LYS A 50 14.63 4.49 19.97
N ILE A 51 13.31 4.35 19.88
CA ILE A 51 12.33 5.20 20.55
C ILE A 51 11.36 4.33 21.38
N PRO A 52 10.83 4.81 22.52
CA PRO A 52 9.98 3.99 23.38
C PRO A 52 8.60 3.71 22.74
N PHE A 53 8.03 4.69 22.04
CA PHE A 53 6.73 4.61 21.37
C PHE A 53 6.77 5.46 20.09
N TRP A 54 5.89 5.15 19.11
CA TRP A 54 5.83 5.91 17.86
C TRP A 54 5.43 7.38 18.04
N SER A 55 4.66 7.70 19.08
CA SER A 55 4.33 9.08 19.46
C SER A 55 5.55 9.95 19.81
N VAL A 56 6.71 9.33 20.06
CA VAL A 56 7.98 10.03 20.32
C VAL A 56 8.76 10.32 19.04
N PHE A 57 8.36 9.76 17.88
CA PHE A 57 9.01 9.99 16.59
C PHE A 57 9.21 11.48 16.25
N PRO A 58 8.25 12.41 16.53
CA PRO A 58 8.49 13.83 16.31
C PRO A 58 9.72 14.39 17.03
N LYS A 59 10.07 13.85 18.21
CA LYS A 59 11.18 14.33 19.03
C LYS A 59 12.56 14.02 18.40
N ILE A 60 12.63 13.08 17.46
CA ILE A 60 13.89 12.73 16.77
C ILE A 60 14.11 13.53 15.48
N GLU A 61 13.22 14.45 15.12
CA GLU A 61 13.31 15.28 13.90
C GLU A 61 14.68 15.95 13.74
N LYS A 62 15.15 16.64 14.78
CA LYS A 62 16.46 17.31 14.77
C LYS A 62 17.62 16.34 14.52
N LYS A 63 17.52 15.10 15.00
CA LYS A 63 18.54 14.07 14.79
C LYS A 63 18.53 13.57 13.34
N LEU A 64 17.35 13.42 12.74
CA LEU A 64 17.20 13.04 11.33
C LEU A 64 17.68 14.14 10.37
N LEU A 65 17.37 15.41 10.68
CA LEU A 65 17.86 16.57 9.91
C LEU A 65 19.40 16.65 9.92
N LYS A 66 20.03 16.50 11.10
CA LYS A 66 21.51 16.47 11.21
C LYS A 66 22.17 15.35 10.40
N LYS A 67 21.41 14.32 10.02
CA LYS A 67 21.89 13.18 9.23
C LYS A 67 21.60 13.31 7.74
N ASN A 68 21.01 14.44 7.30
CA ASN A 68 20.49 14.61 5.94
C ASN A 68 19.62 13.41 5.53
N ALA A 69 18.74 12.99 6.45
CA ALA A 69 17.90 11.83 6.24
C ALA A 69 16.80 12.12 5.21
N ILE A 70 16.59 11.18 4.29
CA ILE A 70 15.42 11.11 3.42
C ILE A 70 14.56 9.97 3.94
N LEU A 71 13.35 10.31 4.38
CA LEU A 71 12.37 9.34 4.86
C LEU A 71 11.66 8.67 3.69
N ILE A 72 11.52 7.35 3.78
CA ILE A 72 10.65 6.55 2.90
C ILE A 72 9.50 6.08 3.77
N PRO A 73 8.21 6.31 3.47
CA PRO A 73 7.18 5.75 4.31
C PRO A 73 6.84 4.37 3.81
N HIS A 74 5.92 3.78 4.54
CA HIS A 74 5.18 2.61 4.16
C HIS A 74 3.87 2.63 4.96
N GLY A 75 3.03 1.59 4.84
CA GLY A 75 1.70 1.56 5.48
C GLY A 75 1.70 1.94 6.96
N SER A 76 2.65 1.39 7.73
CA SER A 76 2.80 1.71 9.16
C SER A 76 3.20 3.16 9.49
N PHE A 77 3.82 3.88 8.56
CA PHE A 77 4.25 5.27 8.81
C PHE A 77 3.05 6.17 9.05
N VAL A 78 2.05 6.09 8.17
CA VAL A 78 0.81 6.88 8.29
C VAL A 78 -0.03 6.39 9.47
N ALA A 79 -0.16 5.07 9.64
CA ALA A 79 -0.94 4.49 10.72
C ALA A 79 -0.42 4.85 12.12
N TYR A 80 0.91 4.89 12.31
CA TYR A 80 1.51 5.10 13.64
C TYR A 80 1.77 6.56 13.99
N LEU A 81 2.02 7.41 12.99
CA LEU A 81 2.36 8.82 13.20
C LEU A 81 1.14 9.75 13.02
N GLY A 82 0.07 9.26 12.39
CA GLY A 82 -1.11 10.06 12.11
C GLY A 82 -0.87 11.16 11.07
N GLU A 83 -1.96 11.73 10.57
CA GLU A 83 -1.91 12.71 9.47
C GLU A 83 -1.14 13.98 9.81
N ASN A 84 -1.27 14.46 11.07
CA ASN A 84 -0.71 15.75 11.47
C ASN A 84 0.83 15.74 11.47
N ILE A 85 1.45 14.66 11.98
CA ILE A 85 2.91 14.51 11.93
C ILE A 85 3.35 14.40 10.47
N ASN A 86 2.67 13.58 9.68
CA ASN A 86 3.00 13.39 8.26
C ASN A 86 2.98 14.71 7.45
N LYS A 87 2.09 15.65 7.78
CA LYS A 87 2.02 16.98 7.13
C LYS A 87 3.11 17.94 7.57
N ASN A 88 3.46 17.95 8.86
CA ASN A 88 4.28 19.00 9.45
C ASN A 88 5.76 18.60 9.68
N PHE A 89 6.11 17.33 9.45
CA PHE A 89 7.47 16.85 9.67
C PHE A 89 8.45 17.42 8.62
N LYS A 90 9.46 18.14 9.08
CA LYS A 90 10.40 18.91 8.24
C LYS A 90 11.48 18.06 7.57
N VAL A 91 11.67 16.82 8.02
CA VAL A 91 12.64 15.91 7.40
C VAL A 91 12.18 15.60 5.99
N SER A 92 13.11 15.70 5.04
CA SER A 92 12.88 15.35 3.64
C SER A 92 12.31 13.95 3.52
N TYR A 93 11.40 13.77 2.58
CA TYR A 93 10.62 12.56 2.45
C TYR A 93 10.41 12.27 0.96
N PHE A 94 10.54 11.01 0.54
CA PHE A 94 10.38 10.59 -0.85
C PHE A 94 8.92 10.26 -1.17
N GLY A 95 8.33 10.96 -2.13
CA GLY A 95 6.93 10.78 -2.52
C GLY A 95 6.06 12.01 -2.21
N ASN A 96 4.78 11.96 -2.54
CA ASN A 96 3.88 13.10 -2.36
C ASN A 96 3.12 13.06 -1.03
N ARG A 97 3.38 14.01 -0.13
CA ARG A 97 2.62 14.10 1.14
C ARG A 97 1.12 14.33 0.93
N LYS A 98 0.74 15.10 -0.11
CA LYS A 98 -0.67 15.43 -0.38
C LYS A 98 -1.49 14.21 -0.81
N VAL A 99 -0.85 13.21 -1.42
CA VAL A 99 -1.50 11.97 -1.83
C VAL A 99 -1.96 11.16 -0.63
N LEU A 100 -1.30 11.30 0.52
CA LEU A 100 -1.66 10.58 1.74
C LEU A 100 -3.03 10.98 2.29
N ASP A 101 -3.44 12.23 2.07
CA ASP A 101 -4.78 12.74 2.39
C ASP A 101 -5.87 12.17 1.47
N TRP A 102 -5.49 11.72 0.29
CA TRP A 102 -6.38 11.07 -0.67
C TRP A 102 -6.47 9.58 -0.39
N GLU A 103 -5.36 8.95 -0.06
CA GLU A 103 -5.33 7.55 0.36
C GLU A 103 -6.12 7.33 1.66
N GLY A 104 -6.00 8.20 2.66
CA GLY A 104 -6.71 8.05 3.94
C GLY A 104 -8.24 8.21 3.85
N ASP A 105 -8.75 8.74 2.73
CA ASP A 105 -10.16 9.13 2.57
C ASP A 105 -10.83 8.34 1.44
N ARG A 106 -11.77 7.47 1.81
CA ARG A 106 -12.48 6.59 0.87
C ARG A 106 -13.22 7.36 -0.23
N GLN A 107 -13.82 8.51 0.07
CA GLN A 107 -14.53 9.31 -0.94
C GLN A 107 -13.56 9.93 -1.93
N LYS A 108 -12.38 10.37 -1.47
CA LYS A 108 -11.33 10.89 -2.35
C LYS A 108 -10.71 9.79 -3.21
N GLN A 109 -10.45 8.60 -2.65
CA GLN A 109 -10.00 7.45 -3.45
C GLN A 109 -11.00 7.13 -4.57
N ARG A 110 -12.29 7.06 -4.23
CA ARG A 110 -13.37 6.83 -5.20
C ARG A 110 -13.35 7.88 -6.30
N LYS A 111 -13.35 9.17 -5.94
CA LYS A 111 -13.29 10.28 -6.89
C LYS A 111 -12.08 10.19 -7.82
N LEU A 112 -10.94 9.77 -7.29
CA LEU A 112 -9.72 9.59 -8.07
C LEU A 112 -9.84 8.43 -9.08
N LEU A 113 -10.39 7.29 -8.66
CA LEU A 113 -10.62 6.12 -9.52
C LEU A 113 -11.65 6.40 -10.63
N GLU A 114 -12.74 7.08 -10.28
CA GLU A 114 -13.77 7.50 -11.24
C GLU A 114 -13.17 8.47 -12.29
N ALA A 115 -12.37 9.45 -11.85
CA ALA A 115 -11.67 10.35 -12.75
C ALA A 115 -10.62 9.65 -13.64
N ALA A 116 -10.02 8.57 -13.14
CA ALA A 116 -9.11 7.70 -13.88
C ALA A 116 -9.83 6.72 -14.82
N LYS A 117 -11.18 6.68 -14.81
CA LYS A 117 -11.99 5.71 -15.57
C LYS A 117 -11.53 4.28 -15.30
N ILE A 118 -11.35 3.96 -14.03
CA ILE A 118 -11.01 2.61 -13.56
C ILE A 118 -12.28 2.01 -12.97
N ASP A 119 -12.56 0.76 -13.32
CA ASP A 119 -13.70 0.03 -12.79
C ASP A 119 -13.54 -0.17 -11.28
N ILE A 120 -14.59 0.18 -10.55
CA ILE A 120 -14.69 0.06 -9.09
C ILE A 120 -16.01 -0.62 -8.72
N PRO A 121 -16.06 -1.39 -7.63
CA PRO A 121 -17.32 -2.01 -7.23
C PRO A 121 -18.39 -0.97 -6.92
N ARG A 122 -19.65 -1.27 -7.25
CA ARG A 122 -20.80 -0.40 -6.97
C ARG A 122 -20.93 -0.16 -5.46
N GLU A 123 -21.15 1.09 -5.08
CA GLU A 123 -21.57 1.43 -3.71
C GLU A 123 -23.09 1.60 -3.67
N PHE A 124 -23.71 1.08 -2.62
CA PHE A 124 -25.15 1.17 -2.40
C PHE A 124 -25.47 2.38 -1.52
N GLY A 125 -26.40 3.21 -1.98
CA GLY A 125 -26.89 4.38 -1.27
C GLY A 125 -27.76 4.03 -0.07
N ARG A 126 -28.03 5.03 0.78
CA ARG A 126 -28.93 4.86 1.93
C ARG A 126 -30.35 4.55 1.43
N GLY A 127 -30.91 3.42 1.85
CA GLY A 127 -32.26 2.98 1.48
C GLY A 127 -32.32 2.21 0.15
N GLU A 128 -31.20 2.05 -0.54
CA GLU A 128 -31.13 1.21 -1.73
C GLU A 128 -31.28 -0.27 -1.34
N LYS A 129 -32.05 -1.02 -2.15
CA LYS A 129 -32.30 -2.43 -1.90
C LYS A 129 -31.09 -3.26 -2.32
N ILE A 130 -30.57 -4.07 -1.40
CA ILE A 130 -29.55 -5.08 -1.71
C ILE A 130 -30.16 -6.15 -2.64
N ASP A 131 -29.62 -6.26 -3.85
CA ASP A 131 -30.06 -7.16 -4.92
C ASP A 131 -29.02 -8.23 -5.30
N ARG A 132 -27.84 -8.21 -4.66
CA ARG A 132 -26.68 -9.06 -4.96
C ARG A 132 -25.78 -9.22 -3.73
N PRO A 133 -24.73 -10.06 -3.77
CA PRO A 133 -23.73 -10.13 -2.71
C PRO A 133 -23.06 -8.78 -2.48
N VAL A 134 -22.99 -8.35 -1.22
CA VAL A 134 -22.34 -7.12 -0.77
C VAL A 134 -21.42 -7.39 0.40
N ILE A 135 -20.41 -6.54 0.54
CA ILE A 135 -19.57 -6.43 1.72
C ILE A 135 -19.84 -5.10 2.42
N VAL A 136 -20.04 -5.16 3.73
CA VAL A 136 -20.22 -3.98 4.58
C VAL A 136 -18.89 -3.66 5.23
N LYS A 137 -18.34 -2.48 4.90
CA LYS A 137 -17.04 -2.02 5.38
C LYS A 137 -17.21 -0.88 6.37
N PHE A 138 -16.70 -1.05 7.58
CA PHE A 138 -16.70 -0.01 8.60
C PHE A 138 -15.53 0.96 8.44
N TYR A 139 -15.74 2.22 8.81
CA TYR A 139 -14.67 3.21 8.87
C TYR A 139 -13.75 2.91 10.06
N GLY A 140 -12.43 2.97 9.83
CA GLY A 140 -11.41 2.74 10.86
C GLY A 140 -10.16 2.03 10.33
N ALA A 141 -9.10 2.00 11.13
CA ALA A 141 -7.79 1.46 10.77
C ALA A 141 -7.61 -0.03 11.11
N GLU A 142 -8.70 -0.77 11.36
CA GLU A 142 -8.63 -2.15 11.85
C GLU A 142 -8.32 -3.21 10.76
N GLY A 143 -7.94 -2.78 9.54
CA GLY A 143 -7.42 -3.68 8.51
C GLY A 143 -8.35 -4.83 8.12
N GLY A 144 -9.61 -4.54 7.83
CA GLY A 144 -10.60 -5.54 7.41
C GLY A 144 -11.29 -6.30 8.55
N LYS A 145 -10.98 -5.98 9.82
CA LYS A 145 -11.67 -6.56 10.97
C LYS A 145 -13.10 -6.02 11.09
N GLY A 146 -14.04 -6.91 11.36
CA GLY A 146 -15.45 -6.58 11.59
C GLY A 146 -16.25 -6.32 10.31
N TYR A 147 -15.69 -6.55 9.12
CA TYR A 147 -16.47 -6.58 7.89
C TYR A 147 -17.39 -7.79 7.91
N PHE A 148 -18.57 -7.67 7.30
CA PHE A 148 -19.44 -8.81 7.09
C PHE A 148 -20.01 -8.79 5.68
N MET A 149 -20.35 -9.97 5.18
CA MET A 149 -20.96 -10.15 3.88
C MET A 149 -22.42 -10.56 4.04
N THR A 150 -23.23 -10.17 3.06
CA THR A 150 -24.63 -10.60 2.94
C THR A 150 -25.09 -10.44 1.51
N HIS A 151 -26.15 -11.16 1.13
CA HIS A 151 -26.84 -11.03 -0.15
C HIS A 151 -28.32 -10.65 0.03
N SER A 152 -28.74 -10.34 1.26
CA SER A 152 -30.13 -10.14 1.63
C SER A 152 -30.32 -8.85 2.42
N GLN A 153 -31.29 -8.04 2.00
CA GLN A 153 -31.70 -6.84 2.74
C GLN A 153 -32.11 -7.16 4.19
N LYS A 154 -32.77 -8.30 4.41
CA LYS A 154 -33.24 -8.73 5.74
C LYS A 154 -32.06 -9.08 6.64
N GLU A 155 -31.09 -9.80 6.11
CA GLU A 155 -29.89 -10.18 6.87
C GLU A 155 -29.01 -8.95 7.17
N PHE A 156 -28.84 -8.05 6.23
CA PHE A 156 -28.18 -6.76 6.47
C PHE A 156 -28.81 -6.02 7.66
N GLN A 157 -30.15 -5.84 7.65
CA GLN A 157 -30.85 -5.15 8.73
C GLN A 157 -30.77 -5.88 10.08
N ARG A 158 -30.56 -7.20 10.08
CA ARG A 158 -30.30 -7.96 11.29
C ARG A 158 -28.88 -7.69 11.80
N LYS A 159 -27.85 -7.94 10.98
CA LYS A 159 -26.44 -7.80 11.36
C LYS A 159 -26.06 -6.37 11.73
N ILE A 160 -26.58 -5.37 11.03
CA ILE A 160 -26.20 -3.97 11.27
C ILE A 160 -26.64 -3.44 12.64
N LYS A 161 -27.62 -4.08 13.29
CA LYS A 161 -28.07 -3.72 14.65
C LYS A 161 -26.99 -3.93 15.70
N ASP A 162 -26.04 -4.83 15.46
CA ASP A 162 -24.93 -5.12 16.36
C ASP A 162 -23.80 -4.05 16.25
N PHE A 163 -23.90 -3.16 15.26
CA PHE A 163 -22.89 -2.14 14.94
C PHE A 163 -23.44 -0.71 15.02
N GLN A 164 -24.47 -0.48 15.85
CA GLN A 164 -25.12 0.82 15.99
C GLN A 164 -24.12 1.97 16.23
N GLY A 165 -24.29 3.06 15.49
CA GLY A 165 -23.45 4.26 15.59
C GLY A 165 -22.13 4.21 14.82
N ARG A 166 -21.70 3.05 14.28
CA ARG A 166 -20.52 2.99 13.40
C ARG A 166 -20.87 3.49 12.01
N LYS A 167 -20.00 4.32 11.42
CA LYS A 167 -20.06 4.65 9.99
C LYS A 167 -19.63 3.43 9.17
N PHE A 168 -20.32 3.17 8.07
CA PHE A 168 -20.01 2.09 7.14
C PHE A 168 -20.37 2.48 5.70
N ILE A 169 -19.83 1.72 4.75
CA ILE A 169 -20.27 1.69 3.35
C ILE A 169 -20.78 0.28 3.02
N ILE A 170 -21.71 0.21 2.07
CA ILE A 170 -22.19 -1.03 1.49
C ILE A 170 -21.65 -1.05 0.06
N GLN A 171 -20.86 -2.07 -0.27
CA GLN A 171 -20.21 -2.19 -1.56
C GLN A 171 -20.52 -3.56 -2.16
N GLU A 172 -20.74 -3.62 -3.47
CA GLU A 172 -20.83 -4.87 -4.23
C GLU A 172 -19.63 -5.77 -3.92
N TYR A 173 -19.92 -7.03 -3.60
CA TYR A 173 -18.90 -8.06 -3.45
C TYR A 173 -18.60 -8.64 -4.83
N VAL A 174 -17.51 -8.16 -5.44
CA VAL A 174 -17.03 -8.66 -6.73
C VAL A 174 -16.50 -10.07 -6.55
N ILE A 175 -17.08 -11.04 -7.27
CA ILE A 175 -16.66 -12.43 -7.24
C ILE A 175 -15.48 -12.60 -8.21
N GLY A 176 -14.28 -12.79 -7.67
CA GLY A 176 -13.06 -12.94 -8.43
C GLY A 176 -11.85 -13.19 -7.54
N ASN A 177 -10.67 -13.23 -8.16
CA ASN A 177 -9.41 -13.43 -7.45
C ASN A 177 -8.78 -12.09 -7.06
N PRO A 178 -8.39 -11.89 -5.79
CA PRO A 178 -7.68 -10.69 -5.37
C PRO A 178 -6.27 -10.67 -5.95
N ILE A 179 -5.91 -9.57 -6.62
CA ILE A 179 -4.61 -9.36 -7.25
C ILE A 179 -4.13 -7.94 -6.94
N TYR A 180 -2.90 -7.82 -6.45
CA TYR A 180 -2.29 -6.57 -6.02
C TYR A 180 -1.16 -6.23 -6.97
N ILE A 181 -1.34 -5.17 -7.75
CA ILE A 181 -0.37 -4.79 -8.78
C ILE A 181 0.48 -3.64 -8.23
N HIS A 182 1.78 -3.88 -8.11
CA HIS A 182 2.73 -2.92 -7.61
C HIS A 182 3.31 -2.12 -8.75
N TYR A 183 3.22 -0.80 -8.65
CA TYR A 183 3.73 0.11 -9.65
C TYR A 183 4.84 0.99 -9.07
N PHE A 184 5.61 1.60 -9.96
CA PHE A 184 6.48 2.73 -9.65
C PHE A 184 6.33 3.78 -10.74
N HIS A 185 6.01 5.03 -10.37
CA HIS A 185 6.03 6.15 -11.33
C HIS A 185 7.25 7.04 -11.09
N SER A 186 8.13 7.15 -12.08
CA SER A 186 9.30 8.04 -12.02
C SER A 186 8.94 9.44 -12.45
N LEU A 187 9.23 10.45 -11.61
CA LEU A 187 9.13 11.86 -12.04
C LEU A 187 10.27 12.26 -12.96
N LEU A 188 11.41 11.57 -12.90
CA LEU A 188 12.58 11.91 -13.69
C LEU A 188 12.42 11.49 -15.16
N SER A 189 11.88 10.29 -15.40
CA SER A 189 11.60 9.77 -16.75
C SER A 189 10.14 9.95 -17.19
N ASN A 190 9.24 10.33 -16.29
CA ASN A 190 7.78 10.36 -16.52
C ASN A 190 7.23 9.00 -17.00
N GLU A 191 7.78 7.91 -16.48
CA GLU A 191 7.42 6.53 -16.83
C GLU A 191 6.73 5.83 -15.67
N THR A 192 5.69 5.06 -15.97
CA THR A 192 5.02 4.15 -15.02
C THR A 192 5.48 2.72 -15.29
N GLU A 193 5.85 2.00 -14.24
CA GLU A 193 6.42 0.67 -14.33
C GLU A 193 5.61 -0.31 -13.49
N ILE A 194 5.35 -1.53 -13.99
CA ILE A 194 4.89 -2.63 -13.15
C ILE A 194 6.12 -3.26 -12.48
N MET A 195 6.18 -3.14 -11.15
CA MET A 195 7.28 -3.64 -10.35
C MET A 195 7.11 -5.10 -9.96
N SER A 196 5.89 -5.53 -9.64
CA SER A 196 5.58 -6.90 -9.21
C SER A 196 4.08 -7.07 -9.01
N VAL A 197 3.65 -8.31 -8.78
CA VAL A 197 2.25 -8.62 -8.47
C VAL A 197 2.20 -9.66 -7.36
N ASP A 198 1.31 -9.48 -6.39
CA ASP A 198 1.07 -10.47 -5.34
C ASP A 198 -0.43 -10.71 -5.08
N LYS A 199 -0.69 -11.70 -4.23
CA LYS A 199 -1.97 -11.88 -3.53
C LYS A 199 -1.70 -11.76 -2.03
N ARG A 200 -2.44 -10.88 -1.33
CA ARG A 200 -2.45 -10.85 0.13
C ARG A 200 -2.95 -12.18 0.71
N TYR A 201 -2.26 -12.66 1.75
CA TYR A 201 -2.66 -13.83 2.50
C TYR A 201 -3.32 -13.39 3.81
N GLU A 202 -4.61 -13.69 3.94
CA GLU A 202 -5.52 -13.07 4.91
C GLU A 202 -6.15 -14.10 5.85
N THR A 203 -6.14 -13.81 7.15
CA THR A 203 -6.69 -14.69 8.19
C THR A 203 -7.97 -14.10 8.80
N ASN A 204 -9.04 -14.88 8.95
CA ASN A 204 -9.22 -16.31 8.65
C ASN A 204 -9.77 -16.58 7.22
N ALA A 205 -10.00 -15.57 6.39
CA ALA A 205 -10.71 -15.71 5.11
C ALA A 205 -10.09 -16.78 4.18
N ASP A 206 -8.76 -16.79 3.99
CA ASP A 206 -8.09 -17.79 3.13
C ASP A 206 -8.09 -19.21 3.73
N SER A 207 -8.37 -19.35 5.03
CA SER A 207 -8.43 -20.65 5.68
C SER A 207 -9.82 -21.31 5.62
N LEU A 208 -10.88 -20.52 5.43
CA LEU A 208 -12.26 -21.03 5.42
C LEU A 208 -12.50 -22.05 4.31
N GLY A 209 -11.91 -21.85 3.13
CA GLY A 209 -12.00 -22.81 2.02
C GLY A 209 -11.38 -24.19 2.32
N ARG A 210 -10.60 -24.33 3.40
CA ARG A 210 -10.01 -25.61 3.83
C ARG A 210 -10.99 -26.46 4.64
N LEU A 211 -12.08 -25.87 5.16
CA LEU A 211 -13.13 -26.59 5.85
C LEU A 211 -14.09 -27.19 4.81
N PRO A 212 -14.32 -28.51 4.81
CA PRO A 212 -15.35 -29.10 3.95
C PRO A 212 -16.71 -28.47 4.21
N LEU A 213 -17.54 -28.29 3.17
CA LEU A 213 -18.84 -27.63 3.27
C LEU A 213 -19.73 -28.21 4.40
N LYS A 214 -19.68 -29.52 4.62
CA LYS A 214 -20.42 -30.18 5.72
C LYS A 214 -19.98 -29.69 7.10
N GLY A 215 -18.69 -29.42 7.28
CA GLY A 215 -18.13 -28.91 8.53
C GLY A 215 -18.37 -27.42 8.77
N GLN A 216 -18.90 -26.68 7.79
CA GLN A 216 -19.21 -25.26 7.93
C GLN A 216 -20.67 -24.99 8.33
N LYS A 217 -21.58 -25.97 8.20
CA LYS A 217 -23.03 -25.75 8.35
C LYS A 217 -23.45 -25.29 9.75
N ASP A 218 -22.76 -25.74 10.79
CA ASP A 218 -23.09 -25.45 12.19
C ASP A 218 -22.10 -24.48 12.85
N ILE A 219 -21.27 -23.81 12.05
CA ILE A 219 -20.21 -22.92 12.52
C ILE A 219 -20.48 -21.49 12.06
N GLU A 220 -20.80 -20.61 13.01
CA GLU A 220 -20.87 -19.16 12.76
C GLU A 220 -19.47 -18.54 12.81
N ILE A 221 -18.68 -18.70 11.74
CA ILE A 221 -17.42 -17.96 11.56
C ILE A 221 -17.66 -16.82 10.58
N GLU A 222 -17.46 -15.58 11.06
CA GLU A 222 -17.35 -14.43 10.18
C GLU A 222 -15.92 -14.34 9.60
N PRO A 223 -15.79 -14.11 8.29
CA PRO A 223 -14.50 -13.95 7.65
C PRO A 223 -13.82 -12.66 8.11
N SER A 224 -12.56 -12.80 8.48
CA SER A 224 -11.64 -11.72 8.80
C SER A 224 -10.59 -11.62 7.69
N PHE A 225 -10.25 -10.38 7.33
CA PHE A 225 -9.30 -10.08 6.25
C PHE A 225 -7.97 -9.53 6.81
N VAL A 226 -7.59 -9.96 8.01
CA VAL A 226 -6.35 -9.52 8.65
C VAL A 226 -5.17 -10.10 7.87
N VAL A 227 -4.34 -9.23 7.31
CA VAL A 227 -3.18 -9.61 6.49
C VAL A 227 -2.09 -10.25 7.36
N VAL A 228 -1.68 -11.47 7.01
CA VAL A 228 -0.59 -12.21 7.69
C VAL A 228 0.59 -12.52 6.77
N GLY A 229 0.43 -12.39 5.46
CA GLY A 229 1.48 -12.66 4.49
C GLY A 229 1.10 -12.21 3.08
N ASN A 230 1.92 -12.63 2.11
CA ASN A 230 1.74 -12.33 0.69
C ASN A 230 2.18 -13.56 -0.12
N ILE A 231 1.57 -13.80 -1.28
CA ILE A 231 1.87 -14.91 -2.18
C ILE A 231 2.30 -14.32 -3.54
N PRO A 232 3.46 -14.71 -4.10
CA PRO A 232 3.91 -14.18 -5.38
C PRO A 232 3.08 -14.75 -6.53
N LEU A 233 2.79 -13.93 -7.53
CA LEU A 233 2.13 -14.38 -8.75
C LEU A 233 2.60 -13.61 -9.98
N ALA A 234 2.31 -14.16 -11.15
CA ALA A 234 2.38 -13.46 -12.42
C ALA A 234 0.96 -13.31 -12.98
N LEU A 235 0.67 -12.17 -13.59
CA LEU A 235 -0.57 -11.96 -14.33
C LEU A 235 -0.49 -12.77 -15.63
N ARG A 236 -1.66 -13.15 -16.14
CA ARG A 236 -1.77 -13.56 -17.54
C ARG A 236 -1.24 -12.41 -18.40
N GLU A 237 -0.32 -12.71 -19.31
CA GLU A 237 0.42 -11.68 -20.06
C GLU A 237 -0.50 -10.71 -20.83
N SER A 238 -1.58 -11.22 -21.43
CA SER A 238 -2.58 -10.40 -22.13
C SER A 238 -3.29 -9.38 -21.23
N MET A 239 -3.25 -9.53 -19.91
CA MET A 239 -3.83 -8.59 -18.95
C MET A 239 -2.85 -7.47 -18.55
N LEU A 240 -1.57 -7.58 -18.89
CA LEU A 240 -0.55 -6.59 -18.51
C LEU A 240 -0.75 -5.24 -19.18
N VAL A 241 -1.33 -5.22 -20.39
CA VAL A 241 -1.65 -3.99 -21.11
C VAL A 241 -2.63 -3.15 -20.29
N GLU A 242 -3.79 -3.73 -19.95
CA GLU A 242 -4.79 -3.02 -19.12
C GLU A 242 -4.26 -2.70 -17.71
N ALA A 243 -3.45 -3.59 -17.12
CA ALA A 243 -2.79 -3.31 -15.84
C ALA A 243 -1.93 -2.04 -15.91
N LEU A 244 -1.07 -1.92 -16.92
CA LEU A 244 -0.23 -0.74 -17.10
C LEU A 244 -1.07 0.50 -17.36
N ASP A 245 -2.06 0.41 -18.25
CA ASP A 245 -2.95 1.52 -18.61
C ASP A 245 -3.72 2.04 -17.39
N MET A 246 -4.23 1.15 -16.52
CA MET A 246 -4.86 1.56 -15.24
C MET A 246 -3.89 2.39 -14.38
N GLY A 247 -2.63 1.95 -14.26
CA GLY A 247 -1.59 2.68 -13.54
C GLY A 247 -1.38 4.08 -14.12
N GLU A 248 -1.24 4.19 -15.44
CA GLU A 248 -1.03 5.48 -16.13
C GLU A 248 -2.24 6.41 -16.03
N ARG A 249 -3.46 5.90 -16.18
CA ARG A 249 -4.69 6.68 -16.00
C ARG A 249 -4.80 7.21 -14.56
N LEU A 250 -4.43 6.42 -13.56
CA LEU A 250 -4.39 6.85 -12.16
C LEU A 250 -3.39 8.00 -11.96
N ILE A 251 -2.17 7.87 -12.51
CA ILE A 251 -1.18 8.95 -12.46
C ILE A 251 -1.72 10.22 -13.11
N ALA A 252 -2.31 10.12 -14.30
CA ALA A 252 -2.88 11.27 -15.02
C ALA A 252 -4.02 11.94 -14.24
N ALA A 253 -4.92 11.18 -13.63
CA ALA A 253 -5.99 11.70 -12.78
C ALA A 253 -5.42 12.38 -11.52
N SER A 254 -4.40 11.79 -10.90
CA SER A 254 -3.77 12.35 -9.69
C SER A 254 -3.09 13.70 -9.94
N LYS A 255 -2.49 13.89 -11.14
CA LYS A 255 -1.90 15.17 -11.57
C LYS A 255 -2.93 16.30 -11.64
N LYS A 256 -4.17 15.98 -11.98
CA LYS A 256 -5.29 16.93 -12.09
C LYS A 256 -5.95 17.22 -10.75
N LEU A 257 -6.10 16.20 -9.91
CA LEU A 257 -6.94 16.27 -8.70
C LEU A 257 -6.16 16.52 -7.41
N VAL A 258 -4.92 16.03 -7.30
CA VAL A 258 -4.16 16.01 -6.03
C VAL A 258 -3.10 17.10 -6.00
N ASP A 259 -2.18 17.06 -6.96
CA ASP A 259 -1.02 17.92 -7.06
C ASP A 259 -0.49 17.84 -8.49
N LYS A 260 0.14 18.90 -9.01
CA LYS A 260 0.69 18.90 -10.37
C LYS A 260 1.72 17.78 -10.64
N ARG A 261 2.39 17.27 -9.59
CA ARG A 261 3.31 16.12 -9.70
C ARG A 261 2.59 14.78 -9.57
N GLY A 262 1.33 14.77 -9.14
CA GLY A 262 0.52 13.56 -8.97
C GLY A 262 1.10 12.59 -7.95
N ILE A 263 0.77 11.33 -8.11
CA ILE A 263 1.42 10.20 -7.45
C ILE A 263 2.78 9.97 -8.12
N TRP A 264 3.83 9.78 -7.32
CA TRP A 264 5.12 9.29 -7.81
C TRP A 264 5.78 8.36 -6.80
N GLY A 265 6.78 7.63 -7.27
CA GLY A 265 7.37 6.55 -6.53
C GLY A 265 6.44 5.33 -6.51
N PRO A 266 6.52 4.48 -5.48
CA PRO A 266 5.75 3.26 -5.41
C PRO A 266 4.27 3.51 -5.11
N PHE A 267 3.39 2.79 -5.79
CA PHE A 267 1.97 2.72 -5.46
C PHE A 267 1.40 1.34 -5.80
N CYS A 268 0.20 1.02 -5.33
CA CYS A 268 -0.46 -0.25 -5.60
C CYS A 268 -1.94 -0.03 -5.94
N LEU A 269 -2.40 -0.75 -6.96
CA LEU A 269 -3.84 -0.97 -7.19
C LEU A 269 -4.19 -2.32 -6.58
N GLU A 270 -5.07 -2.29 -5.57
CA GLU A 270 -5.61 -3.48 -4.94
C GLU A 270 -6.86 -3.88 -5.74
N THR A 271 -6.80 -5.00 -6.45
CA THR A 271 -7.83 -5.38 -7.44
C THR A 271 -8.49 -6.71 -7.10
N VAL A 272 -9.68 -6.90 -7.65
CA VAL A 272 -10.31 -8.21 -7.83
C VAL A 272 -10.47 -8.46 -9.33
N VAL A 273 -10.03 -9.62 -9.78
CA VAL A 273 -10.14 -10.05 -11.19
C VAL A 273 -11.24 -11.08 -11.34
N THR A 274 -12.24 -10.74 -12.15
CA THR A 274 -13.41 -11.58 -12.43
C THR A 274 -13.13 -12.66 -13.49
N PRO A 275 -14.01 -13.67 -13.65
CA PRO A 275 -13.85 -14.71 -14.68
C PRO A 275 -13.77 -14.18 -16.13
N ASP A 276 -14.38 -13.02 -16.42
CA ASP A 276 -14.28 -12.32 -17.70
C ASP A 276 -13.02 -11.44 -17.82
N GLN A 277 -12.04 -11.64 -16.92
CA GLN A 277 -10.74 -10.96 -16.88
C GLN A 277 -10.82 -9.44 -16.71
N LYS A 278 -11.88 -8.93 -16.06
CA LYS A 278 -11.99 -7.51 -15.72
C LYS A 278 -11.38 -7.23 -14.36
N PHE A 279 -10.69 -6.10 -14.26
CA PHE A 279 -10.15 -5.59 -13.01
C PHE A 279 -11.17 -4.70 -12.33
N TYR A 280 -11.45 -4.95 -11.06
CA TYR A 280 -12.17 -4.02 -10.19
C TYR A 280 -11.22 -3.55 -9.09
N VAL A 281 -10.91 -2.25 -9.05
CA VAL A 281 -10.08 -1.69 -7.98
C VAL A 281 -10.92 -1.51 -6.73
N ILE A 282 -10.49 -2.13 -5.64
CA ILE A 282 -11.15 -2.03 -4.33
C ILE A 282 -10.55 -0.92 -3.47
N GLU A 283 -9.22 -0.72 -3.53
CA GLU A 283 -8.48 0.30 -2.78
C GLU A 283 -7.20 0.70 -3.54
N ILE A 284 -6.69 1.91 -3.28
CA ILE A 284 -5.38 2.38 -3.79
C ILE A 284 -4.45 2.57 -2.59
N SER A 285 -3.21 2.07 -2.70
CA SER A 285 -2.13 2.43 -1.78
C SER A 285 -1.14 3.38 -2.45
N CYS A 286 -1.07 4.62 -1.95
CA CYS A 286 -0.22 5.76 -2.35
C CYS A 286 1.30 5.57 -2.21
N ARG A 287 1.75 4.37 -1.84
CA ARG A 287 3.06 4.07 -1.24
C ARG A 287 3.48 2.64 -1.56
N ILE A 288 4.69 2.27 -1.12
CA ILE A 288 5.12 0.87 -1.08
C ILE A 288 4.23 0.05 -0.14
N VAL A 289 3.79 -1.13 -0.62
CA VAL A 289 2.97 -2.11 0.10
C VAL A 289 3.78 -3.36 0.48
N ALA A 290 3.29 -4.14 1.44
CA ALA A 290 3.98 -5.32 1.97
C ALA A 290 4.22 -6.43 0.93
N GLY A 291 3.36 -6.55 -0.09
CA GLY A 291 3.51 -7.51 -1.18
C GLY A 291 4.83 -7.41 -1.93
N THR A 292 5.41 -6.20 -1.99
CA THR A 292 6.72 -5.98 -2.62
C THR A 292 7.87 -6.69 -1.89
N ASN A 293 7.70 -7.10 -0.62
CA ASN A 293 8.74 -7.78 0.16
C ASN A 293 9.13 -9.16 -0.41
N LEU A 294 8.24 -9.80 -1.17
CA LEU A 294 8.51 -11.09 -1.83
C LEU A 294 9.61 -10.99 -2.88
N PHE A 295 9.79 -9.80 -3.46
CA PHE A 295 10.60 -9.59 -4.66
C PHE A 295 11.95 -8.97 -4.33
N VAL A 296 12.56 -9.46 -3.25
CA VAL A 296 13.97 -9.22 -2.94
C VAL A 296 14.77 -10.46 -3.38
N PRO A 297 15.63 -10.35 -4.42
CA PRO A 297 16.14 -9.08 -4.93
C PRO A 297 15.44 -8.57 -6.21
N TYR A 298 14.57 -9.35 -6.86
CA TYR A 298 13.78 -8.91 -8.03
C TYR A 298 12.44 -9.65 -8.19
N SER A 299 11.60 -9.15 -9.12
CA SER A 299 10.43 -9.86 -9.66
C SER A 299 10.67 -10.27 -11.12
N PRO A 300 9.84 -11.14 -11.71
CA PRO A 300 9.94 -11.43 -13.15
C PRO A 300 9.91 -10.15 -14.01
N TYR A 301 8.99 -9.22 -13.71
CA TYR A 301 8.83 -7.98 -14.47
C TYR A 301 10.06 -7.07 -14.39
N THR A 302 10.62 -6.90 -13.18
CA THR A 302 11.79 -6.03 -13.02
C THR A 302 13.04 -6.69 -13.58
N TYR A 303 13.14 -8.01 -13.57
CA TYR A 303 14.24 -8.70 -14.22
C TYR A 303 14.24 -8.50 -15.73
N PHE A 304 13.08 -8.59 -16.40
CA PHE A 304 12.98 -8.30 -17.83
C PHE A 304 13.34 -6.86 -18.20
N LYS A 305 12.94 -5.90 -17.36
CA LYS A 305 13.21 -4.48 -17.63
C LYS A 305 14.66 -4.07 -17.36
N TYR A 306 15.24 -4.55 -16.26
CA TYR A 306 16.53 -4.05 -15.78
C TYR A 306 17.71 -4.97 -16.09
N GLY A 307 17.47 -6.27 -16.31
CA GLY A 307 18.53 -7.27 -16.44
C GLY A 307 19.37 -7.47 -15.17
N GLU A 308 18.99 -6.84 -14.06
CA GLU A 308 19.68 -6.90 -12.78
C GLU A 308 18.68 -6.91 -11.60
N PRO A 309 19.11 -7.28 -10.37
CA PRO A 309 18.18 -7.39 -9.27
C PRO A 309 17.53 -6.05 -8.88
N MET A 310 16.24 -5.88 -9.10
CA MET A 310 15.54 -4.63 -8.83
C MET A 310 14.27 -4.82 -8.00
N SER A 311 14.42 -4.73 -6.69
CA SER A 311 13.30 -4.66 -5.74
C SER A 311 12.65 -3.26 -5.76
N THR A 312 11.45 -3.11 -5.22
CA THR A 312 10.80 -1.79 -5.12
C THR A 312 11.60 -0.87 -4.19
N GLY A 313 12.18 -1.40 -3.11
CA GLY A 313 13.08 -0.64 -2.23
C GLY A 313 14.33 -0.14 -2.93
N ARG A 314 14.97 -0.98 -3.76
CA ARG A 314 16.13 -0.58 -4.57
C ARG A 314 15.72 0.46 -5.62
N ARG A 315 14.55 0.32 -6.24
CA ARG A 315 14.03 1.27 -7.23
C ARG A 315 13.79 2.67 -6.66
N ILE A 316 13.30 2.77 -5.43
CA ILE A 316 13.17 4.04 -4.68
C ILE A 316 14.56 4.66 -4.48
N ALA A 317 15.52 3.90 -3.96
CA ALA A 317 16.86 4.39 -3.71
C ALA A 317 17.56 4.84 -5.01
N ARG A 318 17.38 4.09 -6.10
CA ARG A 318 17.89 4.45 -7.42
C ARG A 318 17.30 5.75 -7.94
N GLU A 319 15.99 5.97 -7.78
CA GLU A 319 15.35 7.24 -8.15
C GLU A 319 16.00 8.42 -7.42
N ILE A 320 16.22 8.27 -6.11
CA ILE A 320 16.88 9.30 -5.29
C ILE A 320 18.32 9.51 -5.75
N ARG A 321 19.08 8.43 -6.02
CA ARG A 321 20.47 8.53 -6.49
C ARG A 321 20.56 9.25 -7.83
N THR A 322 19.69 8.90 -8.77
CA THR A 322 19.61 9.54 -10.08
C THR A 322 19.21 11.01 -9.94
N ALA A 323 18.23 11.33 -9.07
CA ALA A 323 17.86 12.71 -8.80
C ALA A 323 19.02 13.53 -8.21
N ILE A 324 19.82 12.96 -7.31
CA ILE A 324 21.04 13.60 -6.78
C ILE A 324 22.04 13.84 -7.91
N GLY A 325 22.34 12.82 -8.72
CA GLY A 325 23.29 12.93 -9.83
C GLY A 325 22.88 13.95 -10.89
N GLN A 326 21.57 14.19 -11.05
CA GLN A 326 21.01 15.18 -11.97
C GLN A 326 20.73 16.55 -11.32
N ASN A 327 21.10 16.78 -10.06
CA ASN A 327 20.73 17.98 -9.29
C ASN A 327 19.20 18.26 -9.24
N LYS A 328 18.38 17.22 -9.30
CA LYS A 328 16.91 17.25 -9.27
C LYS A 328 16.31 16.63 -7.99
N LEU A 329 17.08 16.52 -6.91
CA LEU A 329 16.61 15.89 -5.66
C LEU A 329 15.30 16.52 -5.15
N GLN A 330 15.16 17.85 -5.20
CA GLN A 330 13.94 18.54 -4.74
C GLN A 330 12.67 18.15 -5.53
N THR A 331 12.82 17.67 -6.76
CA THR A 331 11.68 17.22 -7.60
C THR A 331 11.01 15.99 -7.00
N VAL A 332 11.80 15.06 -6.45
CA VAL A 332 11.33 13.76 -5.94
C VAL A 332 11.03 13.74 -4.43
N LEU A 333 11.26 14.88 -3.76
CA LEU A 333 10.94 15.08 -2.35
C LEU A 333 9.61 15.83 -2.19
N GLY A 334 8.86 15.47 -1.14
CA GLY A 334 7.52 16.02 -0.86
C GLY A 334 7.35 16.67 0.49
#